data_AF-A0A1R1YMX1-F1
#
_entry.id   AF-A0A1R1YMX1-F1
#
_cell.length_a   1.000
_cell.length_b   1.000
_cell.length_c   1.000
_cell.angle_alpha   90.00
_cell.angle_beta   90.00
_cell.angle_gamma   90.00
#
_symmetry.space_group_name_H-M   'P 1'
#
loop_
_entity.id
_entity.type
_entity.pdbx_description
1 polymer ?
#
loop_
_entity_poly.entity_id
_entity_poly.type
_entity_poly.pdbx_seq_one_letter_code
_entity_poly.pdbx_strand_id
1 'polypeptide(L)'
;MLILSPEFVDAFSRKLINLHPALPGDIEGAHAIDRAYEEFLAGKREYTGVMVHHVVAQVDRGEPILSEKVTIQKGDTLEDLENRIHAVEHILLPKAVTKLLESNM
;
A
#
# COMPACT_ATOMS: atom_id res chain seq x y z
N MET A 1 12.35 -0.21 6.52
CA MET A 1 12.18 0.00 5.07
C MET A 1 13.10 1.12 4.60
N LEU A 2 13.57 1.10 3.35
CA LEU A 2 14.46 2.10 2.76
C LEU A 2 13.77 2.75 1.55
N ILE A 3 14.11 4.00 1.24
CA ILE A 3 13.68 4.69 0.02
C ILE A 3 14.71 4.41 -1.08
N LEU A 4 14.26 4.01 -2.27
CA LEU A 4 15.12 3.78 -3.43
C LEU A 4 15.51 5.11 -4.06
N SER A 5 16.76 5.23 -4.53
CA SER A 5 17.21 6.44 -5.23
C SER A 5 16.56 6.55 -6.61
N PRO A 6 16.35 7.76 -7.14
CA PRO A 6 15.80 7.94 -8.49
C PRO A 6 16.59 7.19 -9.57
N GLU A 7 17.92 7.16 -9.47
CA GLU A 7 18.79 6.48 -10.44
C GLU A 7 18.55 4.96 -10.44
N PHE A 8 18.28 4.38 -9.26
CA PHE A 8 17.92 2.96 -9.17
C PHE A 8 16.54 2.72 -9.78
N VAL A 9 15.54 3.55 -9.47
CA VAL A 9 14.19 3.41 -10.01
C VAL A 9 14.21 3.50 -11.55
N ASP A 10 14.96 4.45 -12.10
CA ASP A 10 15.11 4.63 -13.54
C ASP A 10 15.78 3.43 -14.22
N ALA A 11 16.83 2.87 -13.61
CA ALA A 11 17.52 1.68 -14.13
C ALA A 11 16.60 0.45 -14.26
N PHE A 12 15.54 0.37 -13.45
CA PHE A 12 14.55 -0.70 -13.46
C PHE A 12 13.15 -0.23 -13.86
N SER A 13 13.06 0.85 -14.66
CA SER A 13 11.79 1.45 -15.07
C SER A 13 10.79 0.40 -15.57
N ARG A 14 9.55 0.47 -15.05
CA ARG A 14 8.43 -0.45 -15.29
C ARG A 14 8.63 -1.92 -14.84
N LYS A 15 9.72 -2.25 -14.16
CA LYS A 15 10.00 -3.61 -13.64
C LYS A 15 9.88 -3.71 -12.13
N LEU A 16 9.65 -2.60 -11.45
CA LEU A 16 9.51 -2.53 -10.00
C LEU A 16 8.03 -2.39 -9.62
N ILE A 17 7.63 -3.16 -8.62
CA ILE A 17 6.35 -3.01 -7.93
C ILE A 17 6.61 -2.85 -6.44
N ASN A 18 5.75 -2.10 -5.77
CA ASN A 18 5.78 -1.91 -4.34
C ASN A 18 4.41 -2.21 -3.74
N LEU A 19 4.42 -2.76 -2.52
CA LEU A 19 3.27 -2.94 -1.68
C LEU A 19 3.28 -1.83 -0.63
N HIS A 20 2.16 -1.14 -0.46
CA HIS A 20 2.03 -0.01 0.44
C HIS A 20 0.71 -0.07 1.23
N PRO A 21 0.72 0.09 2.57
CA PRO A 21 -0.48 0.00 3.41
C PRO A 21 -1.32 1.30 3.40
N ALA A 22 -1.68 1.78 2.21
CA ALA A 22 -2.68 2.82 2.01
C ALA A 22 -3.38 2.64 0.66
N LEU A 23 -4.51 3.33 0.47
CA LEU A 23 -5.16 3.44 -0.84
C LEU A 23 -4.39 4.40 -1.77
N PRO A 24 -4.57 4.30 -3.10
CA PRO A 24 -3.97 5.22 -4.05
C PRO A 24 -4.31 6.68 -3.71
N GLY A 25 -3.28 7.52 -3.54
CA GLY A 25 -3.42 8.96 -3.25
C GLY A 25 -3.91 9.31 -1.83
N ASP A 26 -3.92 8.33 -0.91
CA ASP A 26 -4.39 8.53 0.47
C ASP A 26 -3.23 8.96 1.41
N ILE A 27 -2.46 8.00 1.91
CA ILE A 27 -1.36 8.24 2.84
C ILE A 27 -0.04 7.83 2.19
N GLU A 28 0.87 8.77 1.94
CA GLU A 28 2.17 8.52 1.30
C GLU A 28 3.30 8.47 2.35
N GLY A 29 4.30 7.61 2.14
CA GLY A 29 5.51 7.54 2.95
C GLY A 29 5.39 6.71 4.24
N ALA A 30 6.39 6.83 5.11
CA ALA A 30 6.54 6.00 6.32
C ALA A 30 5.39 6.16 7.33
N HIS A 31 5.20 5.18 8.20
CA HIS A 31 4.18 5.21 9.27
C HIS A 31 2.75 5.41 8.74
N ALA A 32 2.41 4.79 7.60
CA ALA A 32 1.09 4.95 7.01
C ALA A 32 -0.02 4.31 7.88
N ILE A 33 0.26 3.17 8.52
CA ILE A 33 -0.67 2.50 9.44
C ILE A 33 -0.94 3.36 10.67
N ASP A 34 0.12 3.86 11.32
CA ASP A 34 0.01 4.73 12.51
C ASP A 34 -0.84 5.97 12.20
N ARG A 35 -0.53 6.66 11.08
CA ARG A 35 -1.26 7.86 10.66
C ARG A 35 -2.72 7.58 10.32
N ALA A 36 -3.02 6.45 9.67
CA ALA A 36 -4.39 6.04 9.43
C ALA A 36 -5.14 5.82 10.75
N TYR A 37 -4.50 5.16 11.71
CA TYR A 37 -5.11 4.91 13.00
C TYR A 37 -5.35 6.20 13.80
N GLU A 38 -4.40 7.13 13.80
CA GLU A 38 -4.56 8.46 14.40
C GLU A 38 -5.73 9.25 13.78
N GLU A 39 -5.86 9.24 12.46
CA GLU A 39 -6.99 9.88 11.78
C GLU A 39 -8.33 9.21 12.12
N PHE A 40 -8.34 7.90 12.30
CA PHE A 40 -9.52 7.18 12.77
C PHE A 40 -9.91 7.57 14.19
N LEU A 41 -8.96 7.62 15.12
CA LEU A 41 -9.19 8.06 16.51
C LEU A 41 -9.70 9.51 16.56
N ALA A 42 -9.28 10.34 15.62
CA ALA A 42 -9.76 11.71 15.46
C ALA A 42 -11.13 11.81 14.76
N GLY A 43 -11.74 10.70 14.36
CA GLY A 43 -13.03 10.66 13.65
C GLY A 43 -12.96 11.19 12.21
N LYS A 44 -11.78 11.23 11.60
CA LYS A 44 -11.55 11.77 10.24
C LYS A 44 -11.62 10.71 9.15
N ARG A 45 -11.47 9.43 9.50
CA ARG A 45 -11.60 8.31 8.57
C ARG A 45 -12.25 7.10 9.25
N GLU A 46 -12.79 6.22 8.42
CA GLU A 46 -13.37 4.93 8.85
C GLU A 46 -12.67 3.73 8.19
N TYR A 47 -11.73 3.99 7.29
CA TYR A 47 -11.01 2.98 6.54
C TYR A 47 -9.64 3.48 6.08
N THR A 48 -8.78 2.52 5.79
CA THR A 48 -7.54 2.68 5.02
C THR A 48 -7.59 1.68 3.86
N GLY A 49 -6.44 1.26 3.34
CA GLY A 49 -6.35 0.14 2.44
C GLY A 49 -4.92 -0.32 2.23
N VAL A 50 -4.76 -1.15 1.22
CA VAL A 50 -3.48 -1.66 0.75
C VAL A 50 -3.45 -1.49 -0.75
N MET A 51 -2.31 -1.08 -1.29
CA MET A 51 -2.08 -0.91 -2.71
C MET A 51 -0.83 -1.67 -3.12
N VAL A 52 -0.90 -2.36 -4.27
CA VAL A 52 0.27 -2.76 -5.04
C VAL A 52 0.33 -1.89 -6.27
N HIS A 53 1.46 -1.23 -6.51
CA HIS A 53 1.61 -0.26 -7.61
C HIS A 53 2.99 -0.34 -8.25
N HIS A 54 3.12 0.22 -9.45
CA HIS A 54 4.42 0.39 -10.09
C HIS A 54 5.27 1.43 -9.34
N VAL A 55 6.56 1.20 -9.19
CA VAL A 55 7.45 2.19 -8.56
C VAL A 55 7.81 3.29 -9.56
N VAL A 56 7.68 4.54 -9.13
CA VAL A 56 8.14 5.76 -9.82
C VAL A 56 8.95 6.61 -8.84
N ALA A 57 9.61 7.66 -9.32
CA ALA A 57 10.44 8.52 -8.47
C ALA A 57 9.64 9.21 -7.34
N GLN A 58 8.36 9.51 -7.59
CA GLN A 58 7.45 10.00 -6.57
C GLN A 58 6.96 8.84 -5.70
N VAL A 59 7.28 8.92 -4.40
CA VAL A 59 6.93 7.90 -3.39
C VAL A 59 5.43 7.60 -3.42
N ASP A 60 5.08 6.30 -3.51
CA ASP A 60 3.71 5.76 -3.48
C ASP A 60 2.72 6.32 -4.53
N ARG A 61 3.22 6.98 -5.59
CA ARG A 61 2.39 7.65 -6.62
C ARG A 61 2.37 6.97 -7.99
N GLY A 62 2.94 5.79 -8.11
CA GLY A 62 2.89 5.07 -9.38
C GLY A 62 1.52 4.45 -9.65
N GLU A 63 1.32 3.97 -10.88
CA GLU A 63 0.06 3.40 -11.31
C GLU A 63 -0.34 2.17 -10.47
N PRO A 64 -1.54 2.15 -9.87
CA PRO A 64 -2.01 1.00 -9.10
C PRO A 64 -2.24 -0.23 -9.98
N ILE A 65 -1.74 -1.38 -9.54
CA ILE A 65 -1.98 -2.69 -10.16
C ILE A 65 -3.22 -3.33 -9.54
N LEU A 66 -3.27 -3.35 -8.20
CA LEU A 66 -4.40 -3.79 -7.39
C LEU A 66 -4.44 -2.96 -6.11
N SER A 67 -5.64 -2.77 -5.58
CA SER A 67 -5.84 -2.18 -4.25
C SER A 67 -7.02 -2.82 -3.55
N GLU A 68 -6.98 -2.81 -2.23
CA GLU A 68 -8.05 -3.35 -1.39
C GLU A 68 -8.30 -2.45 -0.19
N LYS A 69 -9.57 -2.14 0.06
CA LYS A 69 -10.00 -1.30 1.18
C LYS A 69 -9.96 -2.10 2.47
N VAL A 70 -9.41 -1.51 3.54
CA VAL A 70 -9.38 -2.11 4.88
C VAL A 70 -10.18 -1.23 5.82
N THR A 71 -11.32 -1.74 6.29
CA THR A 71 -12.16 -1.04 7.29
C THR A 71 -11.47 -1.04 8.65
N ILE A 72 -11.56 0.09 9.35
CA ILE A 72 -11.13 0.24 10.75
C ILE A 72 -12.38 0.09 11.62
N GLN A 73 -12.38 -0.88 12.54
CA GLN A 73 -13.54 -1.20 13.36
C GLN A 73 -13.56 -0.35 14.62
N LYS A 74 -14.77 -0.04 15.10
CA LYS A 74 -14.94 0.67 16.38
C LYS A 74 -14.41 -0.19 17.52
N GLY A 75 -13.44 0.34 18.26
CA GLY A 75 -12.79 -0.36 19.36
C GLY A 75 -11.56 -1.17 18.96
N ASP A 76 -11.14 -1.13 17.69
CA ASP A 76 -9.84 -1.63 17.27
C ASP A 76 -8.72 -0.98 18.10
N THR A 77 -7.72 -1.77 18.46
CA THR A 77 -6.38 -1.28 18.79
C THR A 77 -5.56 -1.03 17.51
N LEU A 78 -4.41 -0.37 17.63
CA LEU A 78 -3.47 -0.23 16.50
C LEU A 78 -3.04 -1.61 15.98
N GLU A 79 -2.77 -2.56 16.88
CA GLU A 79 -2.37 -3.92 16.55
C GLU A 79 -3.48 -4.68 15.79
N ASP A 80 -4.75 -4.49 16.15
CA ASP A 80 -5.88 -5.10 15.43
C ASP A 80 -5.95 -4.61 13.97
N LEU A 81 -5.74 -3.30 13.76
CA LEU A 81 -5.70 -2.71 12.44
C LEU A 81 -4.49 -3.20 11.65
N GLU A 82 -3.30 -3.19 12.25
CA GLU A 82 -2.06 -3.63 11.63
C GLU A 82 -2.14 -5.10 11.18
N ASN A 83 -2.63 -5.99 12.05
CA ASN A 83 -2.87 -7.40 11.72
C ASN A 83 -3.83 -7.57 10.54
N ARG A 84 -4.89 -6.76 10.48
CA ARG A 84 -5.85 -6.79 9.37
C ARG A 84 -5.24 -6.31 8.06
N ILE A 85 -4.44 -5.25 8.10
CA ILE A 85 -3.69 -4.73 6.94
C ILE A 85 -2.73 -5.80 6.43
N HIS A 86 -1.92 -6.41 7.30
CA HIS A 86 -0.96 -7.45 6.92
C HIS A 86 -1.63 -8.70 6.33
N ALA A 87 -2.83 -9.07 6.81
CA ALA A 87 -3.60 -10.16 6.22
C ALA A 87 -4.00 -9.84 4.76
N VAL A 88 -4.41 -8.60 4.48
CA VAL A 88 -4.71 -8.15 3.11
C VAL A 88 -3.45 -8.09 2.25
N GLU A 89 -2.34 -7.56 2.77
CA GLU A 89 -1.04 -7.50 2.09
C GLU A 89 -0.56 -8.87 1.59
N HIS A 90 -0.60 -9.88 2.45
CA HIS A 90 -0.20 -11.25 2.12
C HIS A 90 -1.03 -11.88 1.00
N ILE A 91 -2.27 -11.42 0.81
CA ILE A 91 -3.16 -11.89 -0.26
C ILE A 91 -2.97 -11.05 -1.52
N LEU A 92 -2.87 -9.73 -1.38
CA LEU A 92 -2.90 -8.78 -2.49
C LEU A 92 -1.62 -8.84 -3.32
N LEU A 93 -0.45 -8.96 -2.69
CA LEU A 93 0.83 -8.99 -3.40
C LEU A 93 0.97 -10.20 -4.35
N PRO A 94 0.73 -11.46 -3.93
CA PRO A 94 0.75 -12.59 -4.86
C PRO A 94 -0.27 -12.48 -5.99
N LYS A 95 -1.47 -11.94 -5.72
CA LYS A 95 -2.48 -11.68 -6.75
C LYS A 95 -1.98 -10.67 -7.79
N ALA A 96 -1.35 -9.59 -7.35
CA ALA A 96 -0.80 -8.57 -8.24
C ALA A 96 0.32 -9.15 -9.12
N VAL A 97 1.22 -9.96 -8.55
CA VAL A 97 2.27 -10.65 -9.30
C VAL A 97 1.67 -11.58 -10.36
N THR A 98 0.66 -12.39 -9.98
CA THR A 98 -0.03 -13.29 -10.93
C THR A 98 -0.64 -12.52 -12.09
N LYS A 99 -1.38 -11.44 -11.79
CA LYS A 99 -2.00 -10.57 -12.80
C LYS A 99 -0.97 -9.99 -13.78
N LEU A 100 0.19 -9.58 -13.29
CA LEU A 100 1.27 -9.05 -14.13
C LEU A 100 1.88 -10.11 -15.05
N LEU A 101 2.05 -11.34 -14.56
CA LEU A 101 2.58 -12.45 -15.35
C LEU A 101 1.61 -12.87 -16.46
N GLU A 102 0.32 -12.94 -16.15
CA GLU A 102 -0.73 -13.25 -17.13
C GLU A 102 -0.89 -12.16 -18.20
N SER A 103 -0.72 -10.88 -17.84
CA SER A 103 -0.85 -9.77 -18.80
C SER A 103 0.36 -9.64 -19.76
N ASN A 104 1.44 -10.38 -19.48
CA ASN A 104 2.64 -10.44 -20.32
C ASN A 104 2.70 -11.70 -21.19
N MET A 105 1.67 -12.55 -21.13
CA MET A 105 1.43 -13.66 -22.08
C MET A 105 0.57 -13.19 -23.24
#